data_AF-A0A7S1FJN2-F1
#
_entry.id   AF-A0A7S1FJN2-F1
#
_cell.length_a   1.000
_cell.length_b   1.000
_cell.length_c   1.000
_cell.angle_alpha   90.00
_cell.angle_beta   90.00
_cell.angle_gamma   90.00
#
_symmetry.space_group_name_H-M   'P 1'
#
loop_
_entity.id
_entity.type
_entity.pdbx_description
1 polymer ?
#
loop_
_entity_poly.entity_id
_entity_poly.type
_entity_poly.pdbx_seq_one_letter_code
_entity_poly.pdbx_strand_id
1 'polypeptide(L)'
;MWAVSVDKLVLRRQQRAAGLEPDMETDISVHELLAHFKVPQFADALLSMGVDSVDDLAYLQDGDLDKIGMPLIHRRKLLDAVGGEWRQQPAEPPLQAPKLESSSRRMKYEQFEEVVTQLDPVDDSELQYLLLHWRDRLADFTAVNSLDERAVTAVEALKPYTALRVMGVVGRGNAFVMHGVRRPSAAVLSRCRAAVKGPQQGELPYEEWQRHVEAFASVNNLSDPVRDSIRSLDRAQALRVIGFTTGLRFLLPSDGADGDAEASARVQAALEGTPMESMEPQLPLARPVARAQHWAPTARRSRSPLRPHFVRAAPRLPDSDGSLENFVPSWKKHVESFIDLNGLDEGCAQMLRQAPKLQALRVLGLIGRENSFLIRGARNPNAAAAHRLKGASDPKASYELFANLPKLIEDFISVNAFDERGAEALRQLRHEEVLFVMGFSSENSFVFQGAKNPSASLMSRITAARRSLRH
;
A
#
# COMPACT_ATOMS: atom_id res chain seq x y z
N MET A 1 -20.22 32.39 -25.03
CA MET A 1 -19.71 31.73 -26.25
C MET A 1 -18.77 30.54 -25.99
N TRP A 2 -18.58 30.06 -24.74
CA TRP A 2 -17.63 28.98 -24.40
C TRP A 2 -18.27 27.59 -24.18
N ALA A 3 -19.60 27.46 -24.32
CA ALA A 3 -20.31 26.21 -24.05
C ALA A 3 -20.14 25.14 -25.14
N VAL A 4 -19.83 25.54 -26.38
CA VAL A 4 -19.75 24.65 -27.56
C VAL A 4 -18.53 23.71 -27.54
N SER A 5 -17.46 24.07 -26.82
CA SER A 5 -16.20 23.30 -26.80
C SER A 5 -16.30 21.99 -26.01
N VAL A 6 -17.10 21.97 -24.94
CA VAL A 6 -17.24 20.77 -24.09
C VAL A 6 -18.02 19.67 -24.80
N ASP A 7 -19.04 20.03 -25.59
CA ASP A 7 -19.88 19.07 -26.30
C ASP A 7 -19.11 18.31 -27.39
N LYS A 8 -18.22 18.99 -28.13
CA LYS A 8 -17.38 18.34 -29.15
C LYS A 8 -16.39 17.34 -28.53
N LEU A 9 -15.78 17.68 -27.39
CA LEU A 9 -14.89 16.79 -26.62
C LEU A 9 -15.60 15.51 -26.18
N VAL A 10 -16.85 15.64 -25.72
CA VAL A 10 -17.67 14.51 -25.29
C VAL A 10 -18.10 13.66 -26.50
N LEU A 11 -18.49 14.29 -27.62
CA LEU A 11 -18.91 13.58 -28.82
C LEU A 11 -17.78 12.75 -29.44
N ARG A 12 -16.58 13.33 -29.57
CA ARG A 12 -15.38 12.61 -30.07
C ARG A 12 -15.01 11.43 -29.17
N ARG A 13 -15.18 11.56 -27.86
CA ARG A 13 -15.00 10.47 -26.89
C ARG A 13 -15.98 9.32 -27.14
N GLN A 14 -17.25 9.63 -27.37
CA GLN A 14 -18.28 8.62 -27.66
C GLN A 14 -18.00 7.88 -28.97
N GLN A 15 -17.57 8.58 -30.02
CA GLN A 15 -17.21 7.97 -31.32
C GLN A 15 -16.02 7.02 -31.20
N ARG A 16 -14.93 7.43 -30.53
CA ARG A 16 -13.76 6.55 -30.31
C ARG A 16 -14.10 5.34 -29.43
N ALA A 17 -14.94 5.51 -28.41
CA ALA A 17 -15.40 4.38 -27.59
C ALA A 17 -16.24 3.37 -28.38
N ALA A 18 -16.93 3.83 -29.44
CA ALA A 18 -17.69 3.00 -30.37
C ALA A 18 -16.83 2.40 -31.51
N GLY A 19 -15.52 2.69 -31.56
CA GLY A 19 -14.64 2.23 -32.64
C GLY A 19 -14.87 2.91 -33.98
N LEU A 20 -15.58 4.05 -34.00
CA LEU A 20 -15.77 4.88 -35.19
C LEU A 20 -14.58 5.83 -35.33
N GLU A 21 -14.03 5.93 -36.54
CA GLU A 21 -13.09 7.00 -36.88
C GLU A 21 -13.81 8.35 -36.69
N PRO A 22 -13.22 9.29 -35.93
CA PRO A 22 -13.87 10.57 -35.67
C PRO A 22 -14.04 11.33 -36.99
N ASP A 23 -15.27 11.78 -37.25
CA ASP A 23 -15.59 12.59 -38.42
C ASP A 23 -14.83 13.93 -38.35
N MET A 24 -14.44 14.49 -39.50
CA MET A 24 -13.69 15.74 -39.61
C MET A 24 -14.40 16.91 -38.90
N GLU A 25 -15.73 16.86 -38.77
CA GLU A 25 -16.53 17.85 -38.03
C GLU A 25 -16.30 17.83 -36.50
N THR A 26 -15.70 16.77 -35.97
CA THR A 26 -15.41 16.57 -34.54
C THR A 26 -13.95 16.84 -34.18
N ASP A 27 -13.15 17.34 -35.13
CA ASP A 27 -11.79 17.74 -34.84
C ASP A 27 -11.76 19.00 -33.96
N ILE A 28 -11.19 18.82 -32.78
CA ILE A 28 -11.01 19.89 -31.80
C ILE A 28 -9.65 20.50 -32.11
N SER A 29 -9.62 21.80 -32.37
CA SER A 29 -8.35 22.48 -32.62
C SER A 29 -7.48 22.49 -31.36
N VAL A 30 -6.16 22.61 -31.53
CA VAL A 30 -5.22 22.76 -30.41
C VAL A 30 -5.59 23.97 -29.54
N HIS A 31 -6.03 25.08 -30.14
CA HIS A 31 -6.54 26.26 -29.42
C HIS A 31 -7.74 25.93 -28.51
N GLU A 32 -8.73 25.19 -29.00
CA GLU A 32 -9.91 24.80 -28.23
C GLU A 32 -9.54 23.89 -27.04
N LEU A 33 -8.63 22.92 -27.25
CA LEU A 33 -8.16 22.05 -26.18
C LEU A 33 -7.40 22.84 -25.10
N LEU A 34 -6.50 23.74 -25.50
CA LEU A 34 -5.74 24.55 -24.54
C LEU A 34 -6.62 25.54 -23.78
N ALA A 35 -7.65 26.08 -24.43
CA ALA A 35 -8.66 26.91 -23.76
C ALA A 35 -9.37 26.14 -22.64
N HIS A 36 -9.69 24.85 -22.84
CA HIS A 36 -10.27 23.98 -21.81
C HIS A 36 -9.36 23.85 -20.58
N PHE A 37 -8.05 23.72 -20.78
CA PHE A 37 -7.07 23.66 -19.69
C PHE A 37 -6.67 25.03 -19.11
N LYS A 38 -7.33 26.11 -19.56
CA LYS A 38 -7.07 27.50 -19.16
C LYS A 38 -5.64 27.94 -19.47
N VAL A 39 -5.11 27.50 -20.61
CA VAL A 39 -3.77 27.82 -21.10
C VAL A 39 -3.76 28.20 -22.60
N PRO A 40 -4.73 28.98 -23.11
CA PRO A 40 -4.82 29.28 -24.55
C PRO A 40 -3.61 30.06 -25.08
N GLN A 41 -2.90 30.81 -24.22
CA GLN A 41 -1.76 31.63 -24.60
C GLN A 41 -0.55 30.84 -25.12
N PHE A 42 -0.53 29.51 -24.95
CA PHE A 42 0.55 28.64 -25.45
C PHE A 42 0.23 28.03 -26.82
N ALA A 43 -0.94 28.30 -27.40
CA ALA A 43 -1.37 27.67 -28.64
C ALA A 43 -0.48 28.04 -29.83
N ASP A 44 -0.19 29.33 -30.01
CA ASP A 44 0.64 29.80 -31.12
C ASP A 44 2.09 29.29 -31.00
N ALA A 45 2.59 29.15 -29.75
CA ALA A 45 3.90 28.57 -29.49
C ALA A 45 3.94 27.07 -29.88
N LEU A 46 2.90 26.30 -29.55
CA LEU A 46 2.80 24.89 -29.97
C LEU A 46 2.66 24.74 -31.49
N LEU A 47 1.87 25.60 -32.15
CA LEU A 47 1.79 25.62 -33.62
C LEU A 47 3.14 25.93 -34.25
N SER A 48 3.90 26.88 -33.68
CA SER A 48 5.25 27.19 -34.17
C SER A 48 6.25 26.02 -34.01
N MET A 49 5.95 25.06 -33.12
CA MET A 49 6.70 23.82 -32.95
C MET A 49 6.25 22.69 -33.89
N GLY A 50 5.23 22.93 -34.74
CA GLY A 50 4.66 21.92 -35.66
C GLY A 50 3.58 21.04 -35.03
N VAL A 51 2.94 21.48 -33.96
CA VAL A 51 1.82 20.76 -33.33
C VAL A 51 0.52 21.27 -33.94
N ASP A 52 0.16 20.74 -35.10
CA ASP A 52 -0.99 21.18 -35.88
C ASP A 52 -2.31 20.52 -35.43
N SER A 53 -2.23 19.35 -34.78
CA SER A 53 -3.36 18.57 -34.31
C SER A 53 -3.23 18.15 -32.84
N VAL A 54 -4.36 17.73 -32.24
CA VAL A 54 -4.39 17.20 -30.87
C VAL A 54 -3.64 15.87 -30.73
N ASP A 55 -3.50 15.11 -31.82
CA ASP A 55 -2.75 13.86 -31.79
C ASP A 55 -1.23 14.09 -31.79
N ASP A 56 -0.76 15.21 -32.36
CA ASP A 56 0.67 15.60 -32.32
C ASP A 56 1.15 15.89 -30.89
N LEU A 57 0.25 16.27 -29.99
CA LEU A 57 0.56 16.48 -28.58
C LEU A 57 1.12 15.19 -27.92
N ALA A 58 0.78 14.01 -28.43
CA ALA A 58 1.24 12.73 -27.87
C ALA A 58 2.76 12.53 -28.00
N TYR A 59 3.41 13.29 -28.88
CA TYR A 59 4.85 13.24 -29.09
C TYR A 59 5.63 14.23 -28.23
N LEU A 60 4.94 15.15 -27.53
CA LEU A 60 5.59 16.16 -26.70
C LEU A 60 6.08 15.58 -25.37
N GLN A 61 7.28 15.99 -24.95
CA GLN A 61 7.82 15.68 -23.63
C GLN A 61 7.75 16.90 -22.70
N ASP A 62 7.94 16.71 -21.38
CA ASP A 62 7.93 17.82 -20.40
C ASP A 62 8.96 18.91 -20.76
N GLY A 63 10.12 18.50 -21.32
CA GLY A 63 11.16 19.42 -21.78
C GLY A 63 10.76 20.30 -22.96
N ASP A 64 9.87 19.83 -23.84
CA ASP A 64 9.39 20.63 -24.98
C ASP A 64 8.42 21.72 -24.54
N LEU A 65 7.56 21.39 -23.57
CA LEU A 65 6.66 22.34 -22.95
C LEU A 65 7.40 23.36 -22.05
N ASP A 66 8.52 22.97 -21.46
CA ASP A 66 9.39 23.88 -20.70
C ASP A 66 10.05 24.94 -21.61
N LYS A 67 10.49 24.54 -22.83
CA LYS A 67 11.10 25.47 -23.81
C LYS A 67 10.16 26.60 -24.23
N ILE A 68 8.85 26.36 -24.28
CA ILE A 68 7.85 27.40 -24.57
C ILE A 68 7.40 28.17 -23.31
N GLY A 69 8.08 27.98 -22.18
CA GLY A 69 7.80 28.69 -20.93
C GLY A 69 6.54 28.23 -20.20
N MET A 70 6.05 27.02 -20.46
CA MET A 70 4.84 26.51 -19.80
C MET A 70 5.14 26.13 -18.33
N PRO A 71 4.39 26.68 -17.34
CA PRO A 71 4.63 26.37 -15.93
C PRO A 71 4.40 24.89 -15.61
N LEU A 72 5.22 24.33 -14.70
CA LEU A 72 5.26 22.90 -14.34
C LEU A 72 3.87 22.26 -14.10
N ILE A 73 2.96 22.97 -13.42
CA ILE A 73 1.62 22.45 -13.12
C ILE A 73 0.79 22.29 -14.39
N HIS A 74 0.91 23.20 -15.35
CA HIS A 74 0.19 23.15 -16.63
C HIS A 74 0.74 22.06 -17.53
N ARG A 75 2.07 21.89 -17.57
CA ARG A 75 2.73 20.80 -18.32
C ARG A 75 2.22 19.43 -17.90
N ARG A 76 2.24 19.15 -16.59
CA ARG A 76 1.74 17.88 -16.04
C ARG A 76 0.28 17.64 -16.37
N LYS A 77 -0.57 18.67 -16.27
CA LYS A 77 -1.99 18.54 -16.63
C LYS A 77 -2.19 18.24 -18.11
N LEU A 78 -1.45 18.90 -18.99
CA LEU A 78 -1.54 18.68 -20.44
C LEU A 78 -1.03 17.29 -20.81
N LEU A 79 0.11 16.86 -20.27
CA LEU A 79 0.68 15.54 -20.53
C LEU A 79 -0.15 14.39 -19.92
N ASP A 80 -0.68 14.54 -18.70
CA ASP A 80 -1.60 13.56 -18.11
C ASP A 80 -2.88 13.42 -18.93
N ALA A 81 -3.40 14.55 -19.45
CA ALA A 81 -4.50 14.52 -20.39
C ALA A 81 -4.05 13.77 -21.64
N VAL A 82 -3.11 14.28 -22.41
CA VAL A 82 -2.72 13.69 -23.69
C VAL A 82 -2.32 12.20 -23.59
N GLY A 83 -1.64 11.80 -22.50
CA GLY A 83 -0.93 10.53 -22.35
C GLY A 83 -1.65 9.35 -21.69
N GLY A 84 -2.83 9.44 -21.05
CA GLY A 84 -3.30 8.20 -20.42
C GLY A 84 -4.63 8.04 -19.68
N GLU A 85 -5.43 9.06 -19.37
CA GLU A 85 -6.71 8.79 -18.67
C GLU A 85 -7.94 9.50 -19.25
N TRP A 86 -7.80 10.71 -19.79
CA TRP A 86 -8.98 11.43 -20.32
C TRP A 86 -9.57 10.78 -21.58
N ARG A 87 -8.73 10.12 -22.41
CA ARG A 87 -9.16 9.42 -23.64
C ARG A 87 -9.98 8.16 -23.33
N GLN A 88 -9.84 7.57 -22.14
CA GLN A 88 -10.39 6.25 -21.80
C GLN A 88 -11.46 6.23 -20.71
N GLN A 89 -11.70 7.31 -19.97
CA GLN A 89 -12.86 7.37 -19.09
C GLN A 89 -14.15 7.40 -19.96
N PRO A 90 -15.18 6.59 -19.71
CA PRO A 90 -16.51 6.86 -20.25
C PRO A 90 -17.03 8.19 -19.68
N ALA A 91 -17.81 8.96 -20.45
CA ALA A 91 -18.63 10.01 -19.85
C ALA A 91 -19.70 9.30 -19.00
N GLU A 92 -19.70 9.50 -17.68
CA GLU A 92 -20.81 9.05 -16.85
C GLU A 92 -22.09 9.76 -17.35
N PRO A 93 -23.14 9.02 -17.73
CA PRO A 93 -24.43 9.64 -18.02
C PRO A 93 -24.97 10.35 -16.77
N PRO A 94 -25.80 11.40 -16.92
CA PRO A 94 -26.41 12.07 -15.79
C PRO A 94 -27.16 11.05 -14.93
N LEU A 95 -26.73 10.94 -13.66
CA LEU A 95 -27.26 10.00 -12.67
C LEU A 95 -28.75 10.22 -12.44
N GLN A 96 -29.59 9.50 -13.20
CA GLN A 96 -30.75 8.87 -12.58
C GLN A 96 -30.22 7.65 -11.84
N ALA A 97 -30.26 7.71 -10.51
CA ALA A 97 -29.81 6.65 -9.64
C ALA A 97 -30.46 5.32 -10.05
N PRO A 98 -29.70 4.31 -10.52
CA PRO A 98 -30.24 2.97 -10.56
C PRO A 98 -30.46 2.57 -9.10
N LYS A 99 -31.69 2.17 -8.78
CA LYS A 99 -31.95 1.43 -7.55
C LYS A 99 -31.01 0.23 -7.56
N LEU A 100 -29.93 0.32 -6.78
CA LEU A 100 -29.20 -0.86 -6.33
C LEU A 100 -30.19 -1.63 -5.45
N GLU A 101 -30.98 -2.48 -6.07
CA GLU A 101 -31.45 -3.67 -5.39
C GLU A 101 -30.20 -4.46 -5.04
N SER A 102 -29.94 -4.52 -3.75
CA SER A 102 -29.03 -5.44 -3.08
C SER A 102 -29.47 -6.88 -3.34
N SER A 103 -29.36 -7.32 -4.59
CA SER A 103 -29.43 -8.72 -4.96
C SER A 103 -28.06 -9.31 -4.69
N SER A 104 -27.99 -9.98 -3.54
CA SER A 104 -26.99 -10.98 -3.20
C SER A 104 -27.04 -12.09 -4.27
N ARG A 105 -26.48 -11.85 -5.46
CA ARG A 105 -26.22 -12.88 -6.46
C ARG A 105 -24.95 -13.62 -6.03
N ARG A 106 -25.11 -14.40 -4.95
CA ARG A 106 -24.27 -15.57 -4.71
C ARG A 106 -24.50 -16.47 -5.92
N MET A 107 -23.51 -16.64 -6.79
CA MET A 107 -23.58 -17.69 -7.81
C MET A 107 -23.91 -18.99 -7.08
N LYS A 108 -25.07 -19.58 -7.41
CA LYS A 108 -25.47 -20.86 -6.83
C LYS A 108 -24.47 -21.92 -7.28
N TYR A 109 -24.08 -22.80 -6.36
CA TYR A 109 -23.20 -23.94 -6.61
C TYR A 109 -23.64 -24.78 -7.84
N GLU A 110 -24.93 -24.74 -8.20
CA GLU A 110 -25.51 -25.44 -9.35
C GLU A 110 -24.93 -24.99 -10.71
N GLN A 111 -24.52 -23.72 -10.89
CA GLN A 111 -23.88 -23.27 -12.15
C GLN A 111 -22.40 -23.68 -12.25
N PHE A 112 -21.81 -24.17 -11.16
CA PHE A 112 -20.42 -24.60 -11.10
C PHE A 112 -20.26 -26.02 -11.68
N GLU A 113 -21.24 -26.91 -11.47
CA GLU A 113 -21.20 -28.29 -11.99
C GLU A 113 -21.25 -28.35 -13.51
N GLU A 114 -21.97 -27.44 -14.18
CA GLU A 114 -22.04 -27.36 -15.65
C GLU A 114 -20.70 -27.00 -16.32
N VAL A 115 -19.84 -26.23 -15.64
CA VAL A 115 -18.53 -25.86 -16.20
C VAL A 115 -17.52 -27.00 -16.03
N VAL A 116 -17.59 -27.74 -14.93
CA VAL A 116 -16.71 -28.90 -14.67
C VAL A 116 -17.04 -30.06 -15.61
N THR A 117 -18.30 -30.21 -16.02
CA THR A 117 -18.76 -31.29 -16.92
C THR A 117 -18.41 -31.11 -18.40
N GLN A 118 -17.93 -29.92 -18.81
CA GLN A 118 -17.51 -29.66 -20.20
C GLN A 118 -16.01 -29.86 -20.46
N LEU A 119 -15.22 -30.15 -19.42
CA LEU A 119 -13.81 -30.52 -19.57
C LEU A 119 -13.73 -32.02 -19.85
N ASP A 120 -12.96 -32.42 -20.87
CA ASP A 120 -12.77 -33.84 -21.19
C ASP A 120 -12.29 -34.59 -19.93
N PRO A 121 -13.03 -35.62 -19.47
CA PRO A 121 -12.92 -36.17 -18.11
C PRO A 121 -11.65 -37.00 -17.84
N VAL A 122 -10.65 -36.97 -18.72
CA VAL A 122 -9.66 -38.05 -18.77
C VAL A 122 -8.31 -37.76 -18.11
N ASP A 123 -7.80 -36.53 -17.93
CA ASP A 123 -6.38 -36.42 -17.47
C ASP A 123 -5.97 -35.37 -16.44
N ASP A 124 -6.82 -34.44 -15.98
CA ASP A 124 -6.32 -33.34 -15.12
C ASP A 124 -6.97 -33.29 -13.73
N SER A 125 -6.76 -34.36 -12.96
CA SER A 125 -7.19 -34.46 -11.56
C SER A 125 -6.63 -33.32 -10.69
N GLU A 126 -5.45 -32.79 -11.02
CA GLU A 126 -4.86 -31.62 -10.37
C GLU A 126 -5.66 -30.35 -10.64
N LEU A 127 -6.03 -30.10 -11.91
CA LEU A 127 -6.85 -28.95 -12.27
C LEU A 127 -8.24 -29.04 -11.62
N GLN A 128 -8.84 -30.22 -11.60
CA GLN A 128 -10.15 -30.41 -10.96
C GLN A 128 -10.09 -30.12 -9.45
N TYR A 129 -9.05 -30.59 -8.76
CA TYR A 129 -8.81 -30.27 -7.35
C TYR A 129 -8.63 -28.76 -7.14
N LEU A 130 -7.82 -28.10 -7.98
CA LEU A 130 -7.63 -26.65 -7.93
C LEU A 130 -8.91 -25.87 -8.13
N LEU A 131 -9.73 -26.28 -9.11
CA LEU A 131 -11.01 -25.64 -9.37
C LEU A 131 -11.93 -25.79 -8.17
N LEU A 132 -11.94 -26.93 -7.48
CA LEU A 132 -12.75 -27.12 -6.28
C LEU A 132 -12.28 -26.24 -5.10
N HIS A 133 -10.96 -26.07 -4.93
CA HIS A 133 -10.33 -25.41 -3.79
C HIS A 133 -9.76 -24.01 -4.08
N TRP A 134 -10.16 -23.37 -5.19
CA TRP A 134 -9.56 -22.09 -5.62
C TRP A 134 -9.71 -20.95 -4.61
N ARG A 135 -10.77 -20.97 -3.78
CA ARG A 135 -10.99 -19.96 -2.74
C ARG A 135 -9.97 -20.02 -1.62
N ASP A 136 -9.51 -21.22 -1.27
CA ASP A 136 -8.45 -21.38 -0.28
C ASP A 136 -7.14 -20.78 -0.80
N ARG A 137 -6.89 -20.96 -2.11
CA ARG A 137 -5.77 -20.31 -2.81
C ARG A 137 -5.93 -18.80 -2.89
N LEU A 138 -7.15 -18.29 -3.07
CA LEU A 138 -7.40 -16.85 -3.02
C LEU A 138 -7.13 -16.25 -1.64
N ALA A 139 -7.49 -16.95 -0.57
CA ALA A 139 -7.20 -16.50 0.78
C ALA A 139 -5.67 -16.43 1.02
N ASP A 140 -4.92 -17.45 0.60
CA ASP A 140 -3.45 -17.43 0.66
C ASP A 140 -2.86 -16.32 -0.22
N PHE A 141 -3.33 -16.20 -1.47
CA PHE A 141 -2.88 -15.17 -2.41
C PHE A 141 -3.12 -13.76 -1.86
N THR A 142 -4.27 -13.53 -1.24
CA THR A 142 -4.65 -12.27 -0.60
C THR A 142 -3.72 -11.95 0.56
N ALA A 143 -3.49 -12.92 1.44
CA ALA A 143 -2.64 -12.74 2.61
C ALA A 143 -1.19 -12.47 2.23
N VAL A 144 -0.61 -13.28 1.34
CA VAL A 144 0.80 -13.16 0.90
C VAL A 144 1.06 -11.81 0.22
N ASN A 145 0.10 -11.30 -0.54
CA ASN A 145 0.27 -10.07 -1.33
C ASN A 145 -0.35 -8.83 -0.67
N SER A 146 -0.94 -8.97 0.52
CA SER A 146 -1.62 -7.88 1.25
C SER A 146 -2.63 -7.13 0.37
N LEU A 147 -3.51 -7.87 -0.31
CA LEU A 147 -4.49 -7.27 -1.22
C LEU A 147 -5.60 -6.54 -0.46
N ASP A 148 -6.01 -5.40 -0.99
CA ASP A 148 -7.21 -4.69 -0.54
C ASP A 148 -8.50 -5.41 -0.94
N GLU A 149 -9.59 -5.11 -0.21
CA GLU A 149 -10.91 -5.71 -0.41
C GLU A 149 -11.38 -5.61 -1.86
N ARG A 150 -11.10 -4.47 -2.52
CA ARG A 150 -11.49 -4.25 -3.92
C ARG A 150 -10.84 -5.24 -4.88
N ALA A 151 -9.54 -5.51 -4.74
CA ALA A 151 -8.86 -6.50 -5.57
C ALA A 151 -9.37 -7.92 -5.27
N VAL A 152 -9.62 -8.25 -4.01
CA VAL A 152 -10.18 -9.55 -3.61
C VAL A 152 -11.55 -9.77 -4.25
N THR A 153 -12.50 -8.83 -4.08
CA THR A 153 -13.84 -8.90 -4.70
C THR A 153 -13.77 -9.00 -6.21
N ALA A 154 -12.82 -8.32 -6.85
CA ALA A 154 -12.64 -8.40 -8.30
C ALA A 154 -12.18 -9.79 -8.76
N VAL A 155 -11.31 -10.46 -8.00
CA VAL A 155 -10.89 -11.85 -8.29
C VAL A 155 -12.03 -12.83 -7.99
N GLU A 156 -12.78 -12.63 -6.91
CA GLU A 156 -13.93 -13.48 -6.54
C GLU A 156 -15.06 -13.45 -7.57
N ALA A 157 -15.20 -12.34 -8.30
CA ALA A 157 -16.19 -12.19 -9.36
C ALA A 157 -15.81 -12.91 -10.67
N LEU A 158 -14.59 -13.43 -10.79
CA LEU A 158 -14.13 -14.16 -11.97
C LEU A 158 -14.57 -15.63 -11.92
N LYS A 159 -14.58 -16.29 -13.09
CA LYS A 159 -14.69 -17.75 -13.15
C LYS A 159 -13.49 -18.40 -12.44
N PRO A 160 -13.65 -19.56 -11.78
CA PRO A 160 -12.58 -20.20 -11.00
C PRO A 160 -11.26 -20.38 -11.77
N TYR A 161 -11.34 -20.90 -13.00
CA TYR A 161 -10.16 -21.05 -13.87
C TYR A 161 -9.46 -19.71 -14.14
N THR A 162 -10.23 -18.66 -14.45
CA THR A 162 -9.71 -17.31 -14.67
C THR A 162 -9.11 -16.71 -13.39
N ALA A 163 -9.71 -16.98 -12.22
CA ALA A 163 -9.17 -16.56 -10.94
C ALA A 163 -7.81 -17.23 -10.66
N LEU A 164 -7.71 -18.55 -10.85
CA LEU A 164 -6.45 -19.31 -10.72
C LEU A 164 -5.35 -18.75 -11.64
N ARG A 165 -5.69 -18.40 -12.88
CA ARG A 165 -4.77 -17.76 -13.82
C ARG A 165 -4.31 -16.36 -13.37
N VAL A 166 -5.22 -15.54 -12.84
CA VAL A 166 -4.89 -14.22 -12.28
C VAL A 166 -3.95 -14.33 -11.07
N MET A 167 -4.20 -15.34 -10.23
CA MET A 167 -3.33 -15.71 -9.11
C MET A 167 -2.01 -16.31 -9.56
N GLY A 168 -1.84 -16.67 -10.83
CA GLY A 168 -0.61 -17.31 -11.32
C GLY A 168 -0.44 -18.73 -10.82
N VAL A 169 -1.53 -19.45 -10.56
CA VAL A 169 -1.53 -20.87 -10.19
C VAL A 169 -1.63 -21.76 -11.45
N VAL A 170 -2.27 -21.23 -12.50
CA VAL A 170 -2.43 -21.87 -13.81
C VAL A 170 -1.81 -20.97 -14.87
N GLY A 171 -1.05 -21.57 -15.79
CA GLY A 171 -0.38 -20.88 -16.89
C GLY A 171 0.92 -20.15 -16.51
N ARG A 172 1.54 -19.54 -17.51
CA ARG A 172 2.82 -18.81 -17.36
C ARG A 172 2.65 -17.31 -17.17
N GLY A 173 3.68 -16.66 -16.64
CA GLY A 173 3.83 -15.20 -16.65
C GLY A 173 3.23 -14.47 -15.45
N ASN A 174 2.22 -15.02 -14.78
CA ASN A 174 1.72 -14.50 -13.51
C ASN A 174 2.38 -15.22 -12.33
N ALA A 175 2.90 -14.46 -11.38
CA ALA A 175 3.40 -15.00 -10.12
C ALA A 175 2.31 -14.98 -9.04
N PHE A 176 2.24 -16.06 -8.26
CA PHE A 176 1.45 -16.16 -7.02
C PHE A 176 1.94 -15.19 -5.95
N VAL A 177 3.24 -14.93 -5.91
CA VAL A 177 3.84 -13.98 -4.97
C VAL A 177 4.41 -12.80 -5.75
N MET A 178 3.97 -11.60 -5.41
CA MET A 178 4.28 -10.35 -6.13
C MET A 178 5.42 -9.58 -5.45
N HIS A 179 6.55 -10.25 -5.20
CA HIS A 179 7.74 -9.61 -4.62
C HIS A 179 8.20 -8.41 -5.45
N GLY A 180 8.50 -7.30 -4.76
CA GLY A 180 8.95 -6.05 -5.39
C GLY A 180 7.86 -5.24 -6.10
N VAL A 181 6.62 -5.73 -6.17
CA VAL A 181 5.52 -4.98 -6.79
C VAL A 181 5.02 -3.91 -5.83
N ARG A 182 5.17 -2.63 -6.22
CA ARG A 182 4.79 -1.47 -5.37
C ARG A 182 3.31 -1.41 -4.99
N ARG A 183 2.41 -1.89 -5.86
CA ARG A 183 0.95 -1.85 -5.66
C ARG A 183 0.33 -3.18 -6.11
N PRO A 184 0.41 -4.24 -5.30
CA PRO A 184 -0.07 -5.58 -5.65
C PRO A 184 -1.55 -5.57 -6.09
N SER A 185 -2.45 -4.93 -5.34
CA SER A 185 -3.86 -4.77 -5.71
C SER A 185 -4.08 -4.17 -7.10
N ALA A 186 -3.33 -3.12 -7.47
CA ALA A 186 -3.49 -2.47 -8.77
C ALA A 186 -3.04 -3.39 -9.92
N ALA A 187 -1.97 -4.15 -9.71
CA ALA A 187 -1.47 -5.13 -10.67
C ALA A 187 -2.43 -6.33 -10.79
N VAL A 188 -3.01 -6.82 -9.68
CA VAL A 188 -4.07 -7.84 -9.70
C VAL A 188 -5.29 -7.36 -10.49
N LEU A 189 -5.79 -6.15 -10.23
CA LEU A 189 -6.90 -5.56 -11.00
C LEU A 189 -6.56 -5.43 -12.49
N SER A 190 -5.30 -5.15 -12.83
CA SER A 190 -4.83 -5.15 -14.22
C SER A 190 -4.90 -6.56 -14.83
N ARG A 191 -4.45 -7.58 -14.09
CA ARG A 191 -4.56 -8.99 -14.50
C ARG A 191 -6.02 -9.42 -14.68
N CYS A 192 -6.92 -9.03 -13.78
CA CYS A 192 -8.36 -9.29 -13.93
C CYS A 192 -8.91 -8.74 -15.25
N ARG A 193 -8.57 -7.48 -15.59
CA ARG A 193 -8.99 -6.86 -16.87
C ARG A 193 -8.41 -7.56 -18.09
N ALA A 194 -7.13 -7.97 -18.02
CA ALA A 194 -6.47 -8.67 -19.12
C ALA A 194 -7.05 -10.08 -19.31
N ALA A 195 -7.35 -10.79 -18.22
CA ALA A 195 -7.85 -12.16 -18.25
C ALA A 195 -9.26 -12.28 -18.86
N VAL A 196 -10.05 -11.20 -18.84
CA VAL A 196 -11.37 -11.14 -19.52
C VAL A 196 -11.22 -11.12 -21.05
N LYS A 197 -10.07 -10.70 -21.60
CA LYS A 197 -9.87 -10.57 -23.06
C LYS A 197 -9.69 -11.89 -23.81
N GLY A 198 -9.82 -13.03 -23.14
CA GLY A 198 -9.97 -14.33 -23.78
C GLY A 198 -9.10 -15.42 -23.13
N PRO A 199 -9.57 -16.69 -23.16
CA PRO A 199 -8.81 -17.83 -22.68
C PRO A 199 -7.59 -18.08 -23.58
N GLN A 200 -6.42 -18.28 -22.97
CA GLN A 200 -5.35 -19.02 -23.63
C GLN A 200 -5.63 -20.49 -23.36
N GLN A 201 -6.14 -21.21 -24.36
CA GLN A 201 -6.35 -22.65 -24.24
C GLN A 201 -4.99 -23.35 -24.05
N GLY A 202 -4.94 -24.34 -23.16
CA GLY A 202 -3.77 -25.19 -22.95
C GLY A 202 -2.82 -24.78 -21.82
N GLU A 203 -3.19 -23.82 -20.96
CA GLU A 203 -2.40 -23.52 -19.76
C GLU A 203 -2.57 -24.63 -18.70
N LEU A 204 -1.45 -25.22 -18.28
CA LEU A 204 -1.40 -26.31 -17.30
C LEU A 204 -1.29 -25.79 -15.85
N PRO A 205 -1.79 -26.55 -14.85
CA PRO A 205 -1.55 -26.27 -13.45
C PRO A 205 -0.07 -26.27 -13.08
N TYR A 206 0.35 -25.26 -12.31
CA TYR A 206 1.68 -25.19 -11.70
C TYR A 206 2.84 -25.31 -12.69
N GLU A 207 2.68 -24.76 -13.88
CA GLU A 207 3.71 -24.83 -14.92
C GLU A 207 5.04 -24.18 -14.48
N GLU A 208 4.96 -23.16 -13.62
CA GLU A 208 6.11 -22.49 -12.98
C GLU A 208 6.35 -22.95 -11.53
N TRP A 209 6.14 -24.23 -11.19
CA TRP A 209 6.22 -24.72 -9.80
C TRP A 209 7.55 -24.41 -9.09
N GLN A 210 8.69 -24.45 -9.78
CA GLN A 210 9.99 -24.08 -9.17
C GLN A 210 9.97 -22.63 -8.67
N ARG A 211 9.33 -21.73 -9.43
CA ARG A 211 9.16 -20.33 -9.04
C ARG A 211 8.27 -20.21 -7.80
N HIS A 212 7.25 -21.05 -7.67
CA HIS A 212 6.40 -21.08 -6.48
C HIS A 212 7.14 -21.59 -5.25
N VAL A 213 8.03 -22.57 -5.39
CA VAL A 213 8.92 -23.05 -4.34
C VAL A 213 9.84 -21.94 -3.82
N GLU A 214 10.50 -21.21 -4.72
CA GLU A 214 11.36 -20.08 -4.33
C GLU A 214 10.57 -18.98 -3.63
N ALA A 215 9.38 -18.68 -4.15
CA ALA A 215 8.50 -17.70 -3.56
C ALA A 215 8.00 -18.13 -2.17
N PHE A 216 7.68 -19.41 -1.98
CA PHE A 216 7.28 -19.98 -0.70
C PHE A 216 8.41 -19.86 0.33
N ALA A 217 9.63 -20.25 -0.05
CA ALA A 217 10.81 -20.13 0.78
C ALA A 217 11.11 -18.69 1.20
N SER A 218 11.00 -17.76 0.26
CA SER A 218 11.23 -16.33 0.48
C SER A 218 10.18 -15.72 1.43
N VAL A 219 8.89 -15.94 1.16
CA VAL A 219 7.79 -15.39 1.97
C VAL A 219 7.84 -15.89 3.41
N ASN A 220 8.18 -17.16 3.60
CA ASN A 220 8.23 -17.77 4.92
C ASN A 220 9.60 -17.61 5.62
N ASN A 221 10.55 -16.86 5.02
CA ASN A 221 11.90 -16.62 5.54
C ASN A 221 12.64 -17.92 5.93
N LEU A 222 12.51 -18.97 5.12
CA LEU A 222 13.14 -20.26 5.41
C LEU A 222 14.67 -20.17 5.35
N SER A 223 15.39 -20.95 6.17
CA SER A 223 16.85 -21.04 6.10
C SER A 223 17.34 -21.80 4.85
N ASP A 224 18.58 -21.55 4.45
CA ASP A 224 19.17 -22.16 3.25
C ASP A 224 19.16 -23.71 3.26
N PRO A 225 19.44 -24.41 4.39
CA PRO A 225 19.33 -25.87 4.42
C PRO A 225 17.92 -26.38 4.09
N VAL A 226 16.87 -25.72 4.59
CA VAL A 226 15.48 -26.08 4.29
C VAL A 226 15.16 -25.75 2.83
N ARG A 227 15.61 -24.60 2.32
CA ARG A 227 15.42 -24.23 0.91
C ARG A 227 16.03 -25.25 -0.03
N ASP A 228 17.26 -25.65 0.23
CA ASP A 228 17.96 -26.65 -0.60
C ASP A 228 17.28 -28.01 -0.52
N SER A 229 16.73 -28.37 0.65
CA SER A 229 15.93 -29.59 0.81
C SER A 229 14.66 -29.53 -0.06
N ILE A 230 13.91 -28.42 -0.05
CA ILE A 230 12.71 -28.26 -0.89
C ILE A 230 13.07 -28.27 -2.39
N ARG A 231 14.20 -27.66 -2.79
CA ARG A 231 14.67 -27.64 -4.19
C ARG A 231 15.03 -29.01 -4.74
N SER A 232 15.40 -29.95 -3.87
CA SER A 232 15.75 -31.33 -4.25
C SER A 232 14.55 -32.24 -4.45
N LEU A 233 13.34 -31.79 -4.07
CA LEU A 233 12.10 -32.54 -4.24
C LEU A 233 11.68 -32.61 -5.71
N ASP A 234 10.97 -33.68 -6.08
CA ASP A 234 10.27 -33.73 -7.35
C ASP A 234 9.07 -32.76 -7.38
N ARG A 235 8.46 -32.59 -8.56
CA ARG A 235 7.30 -31.68 -8.73
C ARG A 235 6.16 -32.02 -7.77
N ALA A 236 5.79 -33.29 -7.64
CA ALA A 236 4.63 -33.69 -6.85
C ALA A 236 4.88 -33.45 -5.36
N GLN A 237 6.07 -33.81 -4.87
CA GLN A 237 6.51 -33.57 -3.50
C GLN A 237 6.58 -32.06 -3.19
N ALA A 238 7.17 -31.26 -4.08
CA ALA A 238 7.29 -29.81 -3.90
C ALA A 238 5.90 -29.13 -3.80
N LEU A 239 4.97 -29.50 -4.68
CA LEU A 239 3.59 -28.98 -4.66
C LEU A 239 2.85 -29.35 -3.37
N ARG A 240 3.11 -30.53 -2.80
CA ARG A 240 2.56 -30.94 -1.50
C ARG A 240 3.12 -30.08 -0.36
N VAL A 241 4.43 -29.82 -0.35
CA VAL A 241 5.11 -29.02 0.69
C VAL A 241 4.62 -27.58 0.73
N ILE A 242 4.51 -26.92 -0.44
CA ILE A 242 4.02 -25.53 -0.52
C ILE A 242 2.50 -25.42 -0.32
N GLY A 243 1.82 -26.57 -0.19
CA GLY A 243 0.42 -26.66 0.14
C GLY A 243 -0.54 -26.55 -1.03
N PHE A 244 -0.09 -26.62 -2.28
CA PHE A 244 -0.95 -26.42 -3.45
C PHE A 244 -1.84 -27.63 -3.77
N THR A 245 -1.33 -28.84 -3.57
CA THR A 245 -2.06 -30.10 -3.77
C THR A 245 -2.54 -30.74 -2.47
N THR A 246 -2.39 -30.04 -1.35
CA THR A 246 -2.84 -30.47 -0.02
C THR A 246 -3.74 -29.41 0.59
N GLY A 247 -4.47 -29.76 1.65
CA GLY A 247 -5.21 -28.78 2.46
C GLY A 247 -4.30 -27.84 3.28
N LEU A 248 -2.99 -27.87 3.07
CA LEU A 248 -2.05 -27.00 3.75
C LEU A 248 -2.09 -25.57 3.18
N ARG A 249 -1.75 -24.62 4.05
CA ARG A 249 -1.62 -23.21 3.69
C ARG A 249 -0.23 -22.90 3.13
N PHE A 250 -0.17 -21.96 2.20
CA PHE A 250 1.08 -21.44 1.63
C PHE A 250 1.89 -20.61 2.64
N LEU A 251 1.21 -19.97 3.60
CA LEU A 251 1.86 -19.25 4.70
C LEU A 251 2.01 -20.16 5.91
N LEU A 252 3.23 -20.24 6.46
CA LEU A 252 3.52 -20.98 7.67
C LEU A 252 3.11 -20.18 8.93
N PRO A 253 2.69 -20.86 10.01
CA PRO A 253 2.44 -20.21 11.29
C PRO A 253 3.67 -19.44 11.78
N SER A 254 3.50 -18.16 12.08
CA SER A 254 4.56 -17.23 12.48
C SER A 254 4.73 -17.12 14.00
N ASP A 255 3.96 -17.88 14.78
CA ASP A 255 3.95 -17.77 16.23
C ASP A 255 5.12 -18.54 16.84
N GLY A 256 6.31 -17.93 16.81
CA GLY A 256 7.48 -18.38 17.55
C GLY A 256 8.29 -19.48 16.85
N ALA A 257 9.39 -19.07 16.21
CA ALA A 257 10.58 -19.87 15.92
C ALA A 257 10.52 -21.10 14.98
N ASP A 258 9.38 -21.62 14.54
CA ASP A 258 9.36 -22.94 13.84
C ASP A 258 8.90 -22.93 12.37
N GLY A 259 9.08 -21.84 11.63
CA GLY A 259 8.85 -21.84 10.17
C GLY A 259 9.73 -22.88 9.45
N ASP A 260 11.00 -22.98 9.85
CA ASP A 260 11.92 -24.00 9.34
C ASP A 260 11.55 -25.41 9.79
N ALA A 261 11.11 -25.58 11.04
CA ALA A 261 10.74 -26.89 11.56
C ALA A 261 9.47 -27.43 10.89
N GLU A 262 8.45 -26.58 10.71
CA GLU A 262 7.22 -26.91 9.99
C GLU A 262 7.51 -27.22 8.52
N ALA A 263 8.32 -26.40 7.84
CA ALA A 263 8.73 -26.67 6.47
C ALA A 263 9.52 -27.99 6.36
N SER A 264 10.43 -28.25 7.30
CA SER A 264 11.19 -29.50 7.36
C SER A 264 10.30 -30.72 7.61
N ALA A 265 9.30 -30.59 8.49
CA ALA A 265 8.31 -31.65 8.74
C ALA A 265 7.50 -31.96 7.49
N ARG A 266 7.09 -30.94 6.73
CA ARG A 266 6.43 -31.12 5.43
C ARG A 266 7.36 -31.79 4.42
N VAL A 267 8.62 -31.39 4.34
CA VAL A 267 9.62 -32.03 3.45
C VAL A 267 9.74 -33.51 3.79
N GLN A 268 9.89 -33.85 5.07
CA GLN A 268 10.00 -35.23 5.51
C GLN A 268 8.75 -36.06 5.17
N ALA A 269 7.56 -35.53 5.46
CA ALA A 269 6.30 -36.18 5.11
C ALA A 269 6.10 -36.33 3.58
N ALA A 270 6.62 -35.40 2.78
CA ALA A 270 6.59 -35.52 1.32
C ALA A 270 7.50 -36.66 0.82
N LEU A 271 8.71 -36.76 1.36
CA LEU A 271 9.69 -37.80 1.02
C LEU A 271 9.22 -39.20 1.43
N GLU A 272 8.58 -39.32 2.59
CA GLU A 272 8.05 -40.58 3.12
C GLU A 272 6.72 -41.01 2.47
N GLY A 273 6.08 -40.12 1.71
CA GLY A 273 4.73 -40.36 1.18
C GLY A 273 3.63 -40.29 2.25
N THR A 274 3.94 -39.85 3.46
CA THR A 274 3.00 -39.72 4.58
C THR A 274 1.93 -38.65 4.27
N PRO A 275 0.63 -38.91 4.49
CA PRO A 275 -0.41 -37.92 4.28
C PRO A 275 -0.17 -36.68 5.16
N MET A 276 -0.33 -35.49 4.58
CA MET A 276 -0.21 -34.23 5.33
C MET A 276 -1.60 -33.82 5.80
N GLU A 277 -1.79 -33.70 7.12
CA GLU A 277 -3.06 -33.26 7.69
C GLU A 277 -3.40 -31.84 7.23
N SER A 278 -4.65 -31.62 6.85
CA SER A 278 -5.13 -30.29 6.49
C SER A 278 -5.01 -29.38 7.71
N MET A 279 -4.32 -28.25 7.59
CA MET A 279 -4.40 -27.24 8.63
C MET A 279 -5.75 -26.55 8.54
N GLU A 280 -6.47 -26.49 9.67
CA GLU A 280 -7.69 -25.71 9.73
C GLU A 280 -7.39 -24.25 9.34
N PRO A 281 -8.28 -23.59 8.58
CA PRO A 281 -8.13 -22.18 8.24
C PRO A 281 -8.14 -21.38 9.54
N GLN A 282 -6.95 -20.99 10.02
CA GLN A 282 -6.86 -19.96 11.04
C GLN A 282 -7.48 -18.71 10.43
N LEU A 283 -8.64 -18.30 10.97
CA LEU A 283 -9.24 -16.99 10.70
C LEU A 283 -8.12 -15.96 10.72
N PRO A 284 -8.08 -15.00 9.77
CA PRO A 284 -6.93 -14.13 9.58
C PRO A 284 -6.60 -13.42 10.89
N LEU A 285 -5.65 -13.99 11.63
CA LEU A 285 -5.00 -13.35 12.74
C LEU A 285 -4.17 -12.25 12.08
N ALA A 286 -4.48 -11.00 12.42
CA ALA A 286 -3.71 -9.84 11.99
C ALA A 286 -2.23 -10.12 12.32
N ARG A 287 -1.47 -10.47 11.29
CA ARG A 287 -0.07 -10.89 11.42
C ARG A 287 0.86 -9.90 10.73
N PRO A 288 2.13 -9.88 11.18
CA PRO A 288 2.97 -8.69 11.19
C PRO A 288 3.45 -8.36 9.78
N VAL A 289 3.43 -7.07 9.46
CA VAL A 289 3.93 -6.52 8.20
C VAL A 289 5.39 -6.92 8.03
N ALA A 290 5.65 -7.86 7.11
CA ALA A 290 7.00 -8.13 6.65
C ALA A 290 7.60 -6.83 6.08
N ARG A 291 8.80 -6.50 6.54
CA ARG A 291 9.52 -5.24 6.41
C ARG A 291 9.74 -4.84 4.93
N ALA A 292 8.73 -4.26 4.30
CA ALA A 292 8.86 -3.61 3.00
C ALA A 292 9.42 -2.19 3.21
N GLN A 293 10.61 -1.96 2.66
CA GLN A 293 11.19 -0.62 2.52
C GLN A 293 10.20 0.26 1.71
N HIS A 294 9.62 1.28 2.34
CA HIS A 294 8.59 2.13 1.72
C HIS A 294 9.05 3.58 1.55
N TRP A 295 9.09 4.00 0.27
CA TRP A 295 8.83 5.37 -0.17
C TRP A 295 7.31 5.60 -0.22
N ALA A 296 6.86 6.72 0.35
CA ALA A 296 5.46 7.17 0.31
C ALA A 296 5.14 7.93 -0.99
N PRO A 297 3.91 7.82 -1.53
CA PRO A 297 3.33 8.84 -2.38
C PRO A 297 2.11 9.52 -1.73
N THR A 298 1.96 10.79 -2.09
CA THR A 298 0.92 11.76 -1.74
C THR A 298 -0.48 11.32 -2.17
N ALA A 299 -1.42 11.25 -1.22
CA ALA A 299 -2.83 11.02 -1.48
C ALA A 299 -3.59 12.34 -1.72
N ARG A 300 -4.30 12.42 -2.85
CA ARG A 300 -5.36 13.41 -3.12
C ARG A 300 -6.61 13.04 -2.31
N ARG A 301 -7.17 14.05 -1.62
CA ARG A 301 -8.41 13.96 -0.83
C ARG A 301 -9.64 13.93 -1.72
N SER A 302 -10.52 12.96 -1.50
CA SER A 302 -11.93 13.03 -1.89
C SER A 302 -12.66 13.93 -0.88
N ARG A 303 -13.42 14.92 -1.36
CA ARG A 303 -14.20 15.84 -0.52
C ARG A 303 -15.58 15.22 -0.24
N SER A 304 -15.76 14.68 0.96
CA SER A 304 -17.06 14.57 1.60
C SER A 304 -17.28 15.79 2.53
N PRO A 305 -18.52 16.17 2.85
CA PRO A 305 -18.82 17.44 3.51
C PRO A 305 -18.24 17.47 4.92
N LEU A 306 -17.35 18.42 5.17
CA LEU A 306 -16.72 18.63 6.48
C LEU A 306 -17.76 19.09 7.49
N ARG A 307 -17.94 18.31 8.57
CA ARG A 307 -18.38 18.89 9.85
C ARG A 307 -17.36 19.97 10.24
N PRO A 308 -17.77 21.13 10.79
CA PRO A 308 -16.85 22.16 11.20
C PRO A 308 -15.96 21.63 12.33
N HIS A 309 -14.72 21.28 12.00
CA HIS A 309 -13.68 21.03 12.99
C HIS A 309 -13.39 22.37 13.67
N PHE A 310 -13.76 22.47 14.95
CA PHE A 310 -13.26 23.51 15.84
C PHE A 310 -11.73 23.52 15.76
N VAL A 311 -11.16 24.60 15.21
CA VAL A 311 -9.73 24.88 15.29
C VAL A 311 -9.44 25.16 16.76
N ARG A 312 -9.07 24.10 17.48
CA ARG A 312 -8.73 24.17 18.90
C ARG A 312 -7.40 24.89 19.01
N ALA A 313 -7.37 25.98 19.77
CA ALA A 313 -6.17 26.81 19.95
C ALA A 313 -4.96 25.94 20.36
N ALA A 314 -3.79 26.23 19.78
CA ALA A 314 -2.55 25.59 20.17
C ALA A 314 -2.34 25.73 21.69
N PRO A 315 -1.83 24.70 22.38
CA PRO A 315 -1.55 24.78 23.81
C PRO A 315 -0.66 25.99 24.07
N ARG A 316 -1.14 26.91 24.92
CA ARG A 316 -0.37 28.08 25.34
C ARG A 316 0.89 27.55 26.03
N LEU A 317 2.05 28.02 25.58
CA LEU A 317 3.32 27.73 26.25
C LEU A 317 3.17 28.18 27.71
N PRO A 318 3.68 27.40 28.69
CA PRO A 318 3.81 27.91 30.05
C PRO A 318 4.57 29.23 30.01
N ASP A 319 4.09 30.23 30.75
CA ASP A 319 4.72 31.56 30.81
C ASP A 319 6.23 31.42 31.09
N SER A 320 7.01 32.30 30.45
CA SER A 320 8.43 32.22 30.09
C SER A 320 9.46 31.85 31.19
N ASP A 321 9.04 31.59 32.43
CA ASP A 321 9.88 31.12 33.54
C ASP A 321 9.80 29.60 33.78
N GLY A 322 8.88 28.89 33.10
CA GLY A 322 8.83 27.44 33.12
C GLY A 322 9.99 26.83 32.34
N SER A 323 11.10 26.51 33.02
CA SER A 323 12.29 25.88 32.42
C SER A 323 11.89 24.71 31.51
N LEU A 324 12.24 24.83 30.22
CA LEU A 324 12.11 23.78 29.19
C LEU A 324 12.75 22.44 29.64
N GLU A 325 13.60 22.48 30.68
CA GLU A 325 14.17 21.30 31.32
C GLU A 325 13.13 20.34 31.92
N ASN A 326 11.93 20.79 32.27
CA ASN A 326 10.91 19.90 32.86
C ASN A 326 9.90 19.34 31.85
N PHE A 327 9.97 19.78 30.59
CA PHE A 327 8.93 19.51 29.60
C PHE A 327 8.83 18.03 29.16
N VAL A 328 9.97 17.33 29.16
CA VAL A 328 10.06 15.89 28.87
C VAL A 328 11.04 15.29 29.89
N PRO A 329 10.57 14.83 31.06
CA PRO A 329 11.44 14.34 32.13
C PRO A 329 12.29 13.15 31.66
N SER A 330 11.68 12.25 30.90
CA SER A 330 12.29 11.00 30.41
C SER A 330 12.95 11.11 29.03
N TRP A 331 13.39 12.30 28.60
CA TRP A 331 13.87 12.54 27.23
C TRP A 331 15.00 11.60 26.79
N LYS A 332 15.90 11.20 27.70
CA LYS A 332 16.98 10.24 27.41
C LYS A 332 16.45 8.88 26.97
N LYS A 333 15.35 8.39 27.54
CA LYS A 333 14.70 7.14 27.11
C LYS A 333 14.18 7.26 25.67
N HIS A 334 13.67 8.44 25.30
CA HIS A 334 13.22 8.69 23.92
C HIS A 334 14.38 8.82 22.94
N VAL A 335 15.56 9.28 23.38
CA VAL A 335 16.78 9.26 22.55
C VAL A 335 17.18 7.82 22.23
N GLU A 336 17.20 6.92 23.21
CA GLU A 336 17.49 5.50 22.95
C GLU A 336 16.43 4.88 22.03
N SER A 337 15.14 5.14 22.27
CA SER A 337 14.08 4.67 21.37
C SER A 337 14.25 5.19 19.93
N PHE A 338 14.70 6.44 19.78
CA PHE A 338 14.96 7.04 18.47
C PHE A 338 16.17 6.40 17.78
N ILE A 339 17.25 6.11 18.52
CA ILE A 339 18.45 5.40 18.03
C ILE A 339 18.06 4.02 17.52
N ASP A 340 17.34 3.25 18.33
CA ASP A 340 16.94 1.88 18.02
C ASP A 340 16.02 1.82 16.79
N LEU A 341 14.97 2.65 16.76
CA LEU A 341 13.98 2.64 15.68
C LEU A 341 14.55 3.08 14.34
N ASN A 342 15.53 3.98 14.34
CA ASN A 342 16.16 4.47 13.12
C ASN A 342 17.43 3.68 12.75
N GLY A 343 17.82 2.68 13.55
CA GLY A 343 19.00 1.85 13.31
C GLY A 343 20.28 2.66 13.22
N LEU A 344 20.46 3.62 14.13
CA LEU A 344 21.65 4.48 14.13
C LEU A 344 22.88 3.70 14.61
N ASP A 345 24.04 4.02 14.05
CA ASP A 345 25.31 3.45 14.48
C ASP A 345 25.77 4.04 15.83
N GLU A 346 26.75 3.39 16.45
CA GLU A 346 27.23 3.78 17.79
C GLU A 346 27.84 5.20 17.81
N GLY A 347 28.46 5.62 16.70
CA GLY A 347 29.02 6.97 16.59
C GLY A 347 27.94 8.04 16.64
N CYS A 348 26.90 7.90 15.82
CA CYS A 348 25.76 8.82 15.79
C CYS A 348 24.92 8.72 17.08
N ALA A 349 24.77 7.53 17.65
CA ALA A 349 24.12 7.31 18.93
C ALA A 349 24.83 8.09 20.05
N GLN A 350 26.16 7.98 20.13
CA GLN A 350 26.96 8.71 21.13
C GLN A 350 26.86 10.23 20.97
N MET A 351 26.85 10.73 19.73
CA MET A 351 26.63 12.15 19.45
C MET A 351 25.26 12.64 19.97
N LEU A 352 24.20 11.84 19.78
CA LEU A 352 22.86 12.18 20.27
C LEU A 352 22.74 12.10 21.79
N ARG A 353 23.37 11.12 22.44
CA ARG A 353 23.39 10.98 23.90
C ARG A 353 24.10 12.16 24.59
N GLN A 354 25.14 12.69 23.96
CA GLN A 354 25.91 13.83 24.45
C GLN A 354 25.31 15.19 24.06
N ALA A 355 24.37 15.21 23.12
CA ALA A 355 23.75 16.46 22.68
C ALA A 355 23.00 17.15 23.83
N PRO A 356 23.04 18.50 23.90
CA PRO A 356 22.19 19.27 24.80
C PRO A 356 20.72 18.88 24.63
N LYS A 357 19.97 18.80 25.73
CA LYS A 357 18.57 18.36 25.75
C LYS A 357 17.72 19.03 24.67
N LEU A 358 17.85 20.35 24.52
CA LEU A 358 17.07 21.12 23.54
C LEU A 358 17.39 20.72 22.09
N GLN A 359 18.66 20.43 21.79
CA GLN A 359 19.07 19.94 20.48
C GLN A 359 18.56 18.53 20.23
N ALA A 360 18.68 17.63 21.22
CA ALA A 360 18.14 16.28 21.11
C ALA A 360 16.62 16.30 20.84
N LEU A 361 15.85 17.06 21.62
CA LEU A 361 14.40 17.18 21.44
C LEU A 361 14.02 17.72 20.04
N ARG A 362 14.82 18.63 19.46
CA ARG A 362 14.66 19.08 18.07
C ARG A 362 14.94 17.97 17.05
N VAL A 363 16.01 17.19 17.24
CA VAL A 363 16.32 16.07 16.34
C VAL A 363 15.22 15.00 16.35
N LEU A 364 14.67 14.72 17.54
CA LEU A 364 13.55 13.82 17.76
C LEU A 364 12.23 14.34 17.14
N GLY A 365 12.17 15.60 16.72
CA GLY A 365 10.96 16.22 16.16
C GLY A 365 9.90 16.60 17.21
N LEU A 366 10.30 16.71 18.48
CA LEU A 366 9.42 17.15 19.57
C LEU A 366 9.35 18.68 19.69
N ILE A 367 10.34 19.37 19.12
CA ILE A 367 10.41 20.84 19.05
C ILE A 367 10.69 21.24 17.60
N GLY A 368 9.93 22.22 17.10
CA GLY A 368 10.01 22.72 15.72
C GLY A 368 9.18 21.90 14.73
N ARG A 369 9.16 22.35 13.46
CA ARG A 369 8.34 21.77 12.38
C ARG A 369 9.14 20.89 11.41
N GLU A 370 10.47 20.98 11.45
CA GLU A 370 11.37 20.42 10.44
C GLU A 370 11.46 18.88 10.53
N ASN A 371 11.48 18.34 11.75
CA ASN A 371 11.86 16.95 11.99
C ASN A 371 10.67 16.06 12.37
N SER A 372 10.87 14.76 12.17
CA SER A 372 9.94 13.68 12.56
C SER A 372 10.67 12.62 13.36
N PHE A 373 9.96 11.89 14.22
CA PHE A 373 10.60 10.88 15.07
C PHE A 373 11.17 9.71 14.26
N LEU A 374 10.56 9.41 13.10
CA LEU A 374 11.15 8.51 12.12
C LEU A 374 11.90 9.26 11.01
N ILE A 375 13.08 8.74 10.64
CA ILE A 375 13.86 9.15 9.49
C ILE A 375 13.42 8.30 8.29
N ARG A 376 12.37 8.74 7.59
CA ARG A 376 11.83 8.04 6.43
C ARG A 376 12.57 8.42 5.13
N GLY A 377 12.84 7.43 4.28
CA GLY A 377 13.33 7.63 2.91
C GLY A 377 14.78 8.12 2.77
N ALA A 378 15.53 8.20 3.87
CA ALA A 378 16.96 8.53 3.81
C ALA A 378 17.75 7.30 3.36
N ARG A 379 18.65 7.47 2.38
CA ARG A 379 19.58 6.41 1.96
C ARG A 379 20.54 6.01 3.08
N ASN A 380 20.87 6.95 3.96
CA ASN A 380 21.72 6.75 5.12
C ASN A 380 21.09 7.45 6.34
N PRO A 381 20.55 6.71 7.32
CA PRO A 381 19.90 7.29 8.49
C PRO A 381 20.88 8.04 9.40
N ASN A 382 22.13 7.58 9.53
CA ASN A 382 23.17 8.25 10.32
C ASN A 382 23.49 9.64 9.76
N ALA A 383 23.65 9.76 8.44
CA ALA A 383 23.88 11.05 7.78
C ALA A 383 22.69 12.02 7.98
N ALA A 384 21.46 11.51 7.90
CA ALA A 384 20.27 12.30 8.14
C ALA A 384 20.17 12.76 9.61
N ALA A 385 20.44 11.89 10.58
CA ALA A 385 20.47 12.22 11.99
C ALA A 385 21.55 13.27 12.32
N ALA A 386 22.77 13.09 11.79
CA ALA A 386 23.86 14.06 11.94
C ALA A 386 23.52 15.43 11.33
N HIS A 387 22.88 15.45 10.15
CA HIS A 387 22.41 16.69 9.53
C HIS A 387 21.36 17.40 10.40
N ARG A 388 20.40 16.65 10.95
CA ARG A 388 19.40 17.20 11.90
C ARG A 388 20.06 17.76 13.14
N LEU A 389 21.06 17.09 13.69
CA LEU A 389 21.79 17.55 14.88
C LEU A 389 22.54 18.85 14.60
N LYS A 390 23.20 18.95 13.43
CA LYS A 390 23.84 20.19 12.98
C LYS A 390 22.85 21.34 12.82
N GLY A 391 21.69 21.09 12.22
CA GLY A 391 20.62 22.08 12.08
C GLY A 391 19.97 22.46 13.42
N ALA A 392 19.89 21.55 14.38
CA ALA A 392 19.34 21.80 15.71
C ALA A 392 20.18 22.78 16.54
N SER A 393 21.47 22.95 16.19
CA SER A 393 22.37 23.95 16.79
C SER A 393 22.11 25.37 16.29
N ASP A 394 21.28 25.58 15.25
CA ASP A 394 20.94 26.91 14.76
C ASP A 394 20.06 27.66 15.79
N PRO A 395 20.51 28.82 16.32
CA PRO A 395 19.72 29.63 17.24
C PRO A 395 18.47 30.24 16.59
N LYS A 396 18.41 30.35 15.25
CA LYS A 396 17.25 30.90 14.53
C LYS A 396 16.11 29.91 14.33
N ALA A 397 16.33 28.62 14.61
CA ALA A 397 15.30 27.61 14.43
C ALA A 397 14.12 27.82 15.38
N SER A 398 12.90 27.53 14.91
CA SER A 398 11.67 27.66 15.71
C SER A 398 11.70 26.79 16.97
N TYR A 399 11.15 27.33 18.07
CA TYR A 399 11.01 26.66 19.37
C TYR A 399 9.58 26.20 19.66
N GLU A 400 8.72 26.13 18.65
CA GLU A 400 7.34 25.67 18.84
C GLU A 400 7.31 24.20 19.29
N LEU A 401 6.81 23.97 20.50
CA LEU A 401 6.69 22.64 21.09
C LEU A 401 5.61 21.84 20.37
N PHE A 402 5.96 20.62 19.97
CA PHE A 402 5.06 19.70 19.26
C PHE A 402 4.37 20.32 18.03
N ALA A 403 5.03 21.26 17.36
CA ALA A 403 4.51 21.86 16.14
C ALA A 403 4.20 20.82 15.05
N ASN A 404 4.87 19.66 15.12
CA ASN A 404 4.68 18.53 14.24
C ASN A 404 3.90 17.36 14.86
N LEU A 405 3.07 17.61 15.88
CA LEU A 405 2.33 16.56 16.58
C LEU A 405 1.53 15.64 15.65
N PRO A 406 0.83 16.11 14.60
CA PRO A 406 0.13 15.22 13.68
C PRO A 406 1.06 14.20 13.02
N LYS A 407 2.25 14.62 12.59
CA LYS A 407 3.24 13.71 11.98
C LYS A 407 3.81 12.74 13.02
N LEU A 408 4.00 13.22 14.25
CA LEU A 408 4.47 12.40 15.37
C LEU A 408 3.44 11.30 15.75
N ILE A 409 2.14 11.62 15.69
CA ILE A 409 1.05 10.64 15.85
C ILE A 409 1.14 9.56 14.77
N GLU A 410 1.29 9.94 13.50
CA GLU A 410 1.40 8.96 12.41
C GLU A 410 2.68 8.13 12.49
N ASP A 411 3.79 8.70 12.96
CA ASP A 411 5.02 7.94 13.27
C ASP A 411 4.75 6.91 14.38
N PHE A 412 4.09 7.32 15.47
CA PHE A 412 3.75 6.42 16.58
C PHE A 412 2.80 5.29 16.17
N ILE A 413 1.78 5.59 15.36
CA ILE A 413 0.87 4.59 14.79
C ILE A 413 1.63 3.60 13.92
N SER A 414 2.49 4.11 13.03
CA SER A 414 3.26 3.29 12.11
C SER A 414 4.25 2.38 12.82
N VAL A 415 4.94 2.86 13.86
CA VAL A 415 5.93 2.06 14.62
C VAL A 415 5.28 0.89 15.34
N ASN A 416 4.09 1.11 15.90
CA ASN A 416 3.42 0.12 16.73
C ASN A 416 2.37 -0.70 15.99
N ALA A 417 2.20 -0.46 14.68
CA ALA A 417 1.28 -1.18 13.79
C ALA A 417 -0.14 -1.31 14.37
N PHE A 418 -0.69 -0.21 14.90
CA PHE A 418 -2.07 -0.22 15.40
C PHE A 418 -3.07 -0.46 14.27
N ASP A 419 -4.16 -1.14 14.60
CA ASP A 419 -5.31 -1.22 13.70
C ASP A 419 -5.96 0.15 13.48
N GLU A 420 -6.80 0.25 12.44
CA GLU A 420 -7.42 1.53 12.06
C GLU A 420 -8.29 2.12 13.19
N ARG A 421 -8.90 1.27 14.02
CA ARG A 421 -9.74 1.73 15.13
C ARG A 421 -8.88 2.37 16.22
N GLY A 422 -7.74 1.77 16.56
CA GLY A 422 -6.76 2.32 17.50
C GLY A 422 -6.10 3.59 16.96
N ALA A 423 -5.75 3.60 15.67
CA ALA A 423 -5.20 4.76 14.98
C ALA A 423 -6.17 5.96 15.03
N GLU A 424 -7.44 5.75 14.67
CA GLU A 424 -8.47 6.79 14.71
C GLU A 424 -8.75 7.26 16.13
N ALA A 425 -8.80 6.35 17.11
CA ALA A 425 -8.96 6.71 18.52
C ALA A 425 -7.83 7.62 19.01
N LEU A 426 -6.59 7.38 18.58
CA LEU A 426 -5.43 8.20 18.93
C LEU A 426 -5.48 9.58 18.27
N ARG A 427 -5.83 9.68 16.98
CA ARG A 427 -5.95 10.94 16.23
C ARG A 427 -6.99 11.90 16.84
N GLN A 428 -8.00 11.36 17.50
CA GLN A 428 -9.08 12.13 18.13
C GLN A 428 -8.77 12.63 19.55
N LEU A 429 -7.64 12.24 20.15
CA LEU A 429 -7.28 12.64 21.50
C LEU A 429 -6.86 14.11 21.60
N ARG A 430 -6.93 14.66 22.81
CA ARG A 430 -6.33 15.98 23.12
C ARG A 430 -4.80 15.87 23.07
N HIS A 431 -4.12 16.98 22.76
CA HIS A 431 -2.66 16.98 22.65
C HIS A 431 -1.98 16.44 23.92
N GLU A 432 -2.43 16.85 25.10
CA GLU A 432 -1.90 16.35 26.39
C GLU A 432 -2.07 14.84 26.56
N GLU A 433 -3.21 14.29 26.14
CA GLU A 433 -3.50 12.85 26.21
C GLU A 433 -2.62 12.08 25.23
N VAL A 434 -2.43 12.58 24.01
CA VAL A 434 -1.54 12.00 23.01
C VAL A 434 -0.11 11.91 23.55
N LEU A 435 0.40 13.00 24.12
CA LEU A 435 1.75 13.05 24.69
C LEU A 435 1.91 12.09 25.87
N PHE A 436 0.88 11.94 26.69
CA PHE A 436 0.86 10.96 27.77
C PHE A 436 0.94 9.52 27.24
N VAL A 437 0.10 9.20 26.24
CA VAL A 437 0.01 7.86 25.64
C VAL A 437 1.32 7.46 24.94
N MET A 438 1.94 8.43 24.26
CA MET A 438 3.23 8.29 23.58
C MET A 438 4.42 8.29 24.54
N GLY A 439 4.18 8.57 25.82
CA GLY A 439 5.17 8.49 26.88
C GLY A 439 6.06 9.71 27.07
N PHE A 440 5.74 10.84 26.45
CA PHE A 440 6.51 12.08 26.62
C PHE A 440 6.26 12.76 27.97
N SER A 441 5.10 12.53 28.59
CA SER A 441 4.73 13.09 29.89
C SER A 441 4.54 12.05 31.00
N SER A 442 4.90 10.78 30.75
CA SER A 442 4.77 9.68 31.71
C SER A 442 5.97 8.74 31.59
N GLU A 443 6.05 7.70 32.42
CA GLU A 443 7.11 6.69 32.31
C GLU A 443 6.90 5.70 31.15
N ASN A 444 5.90 5.93 30.30
CA ASN A 444 5.60 5.08 29.16
C ASN A 444 6.70 5.16 28.08
N SER A 445 6.88 4.08 27.33
CA SER A 445 7.76 4.03 26.15
C SER A 445 6.99 4.39 24.87
N PHE A 446 7.70 4.97 23.90
CA PHE A 446 7.17 5.24 22.55
C PHE A 446 6.88 3.94 21.76
N VAL A 447 7.44 2.81 22.21
CA VAL A 447 7.23 1.49 21.60
C VAL A 447 6.55 0.54 22.58
N PHE A 448 5.56 -0.21 22.11
CA PHE A 448 4.91 -1.29 22.87
C PHE A 448 5.69 -2.60 22.73
N GLN A 449 6.84 -2.70 23.39
CA GLN A 449 7.63 -3.94 23.40
C GLN A 449 6.90 -5.08 24.13
N GLY A 450 6.86 -6.27 23.52
CA GLY A 450 6.32 -7.49 24.13
C GLY A 450 4.80 -7.55 24.29
N ALA A 451 4.05 -6.56 23.79
CA ALA A 451 2.60 -6.57 23.85
C ALA A 451 2.02 -7.57 22.83
N LYS A 452 1.25 -8.56 23.31
CA LYS A 452 0.53 -9.51 22.44
C LYS A 452 -0.46 -8.82 21.50
N ASN A 453 -1.05 -7.71 21.94
CA ASN A 453 -1.97 -6.88 21.15
C ASN A 453 -1.67 -5.39 21.41
N PRO A 454 -0.90 -4.73 20.53
CA PRO A 454 -0.55 -3.32 20.67
C PRO A 454 -1.76 -2.38 20.76
N SER A 455 -2.82 -2.62 19.98
CA SER A 455 -4.05 -1.82 20.01
C SER A 455 -4.77 -1.91 21.36
N ALA A 456 -4.83 -3.09 21.98
CA ALA A 456 -5.42 -3.25 23.30
C ALA A 456 -4.60 -2.50 24.38
N SER A 457 -3.26 -2.59 24.29
CA SER A 457 -2.37 -1.83 25.18
C SER A 457 -2.49 -0.32 24.96
N LEU A 458 -2.66 0.14 23.72
CA LEU A 458 -2.96 1.53 23.38
C LEU A 458 -4.25 2.00 24.08
N MET A 459 -5.35 1.25 23.94
CA MET A 459 -6.63 1.61 24.55
C MET A 459 -6.56 1.69 26.09
N SER A 460 -5.77 0.80 26.71
CA SER A 460 -5.48 0.86 28.15
C SER A 460 -4.74 2.15 28.52
N ARG A 461 -3.68 2.54 27.77
CA ARG A 461 -2.97 3.81 27.99
C ARG A 461 -3.85 5.03 27.76
N ILE A 462 -4.74 5.01 26.77
CA ILE A 462 -5.70 6.10 26.53
C ILE A 462 -6.63 6.28 27.73
N THR A 463 -7.11 5.18 28.31
CA THR A 463 -7.96 5.20 29.50
C THR A 463 -7.20 5.75 30.71
N ALA A 464 -5.95 5.34 30.90
CA ALA A 464 -5.08 5.86 31.94
C ALA A 464 -4.82 7.37 31.77
N ALA A 465 -4.48 7.82 30.55
CA ALA A 465 -4.25 9.23 30.24
C ALA A 465 -5.46 10.11 30.58
N ARG A 466 -6.66 9.66 30.18
CA ARG A 466 -7.92 10.34 30.48
C ARG A 466 -8.22 10.40 31.98
N ARG A 467 -7.81 9.39 32.75
CA ARG A 467 -7.98 9.36 34.20
C ARG A 467 -7.01 10.31 34.89
N SER A 468 -5.73 10.26 34.52
CA SER A 468 -4.67 11.08 35.11
C SER A 468 -4.83 12.57 34.82
N LEU A 469 -5.32 12.95 33.63
CA LEU A 469 -5.48 14.35 33.20
C LEU A 469 -6.87 14.94 33.49
N ARG A 470 -7.72 14.23 34.24
CA ARG A 470 -9.01 14.76 34.73
C ARG A 470 -8.91 15.38 36.12
N HIS A 471 -7.83 15.05 36.82
CA HIS A 471 -7.44 15.61 38.12
C HIS A 471 -6.31 16.60 37.87
#